data_AF-A0AAJ7E813-F1
#
_entry.id   AF-A0AAJ7E813-F1
#
_cell.length_a   1.000
_cell.length_b   1.000
_cell.length_c   1.000
_cell.angle_alpha   90.00
_cell.angle_beta   90.00
_cell.angle_gamma   90.00
#
_symmetry.space_group_name_H-M   'P 1'
#
loop_
_entity.id
_entity.type
_entity.pdbx_description
1 polymer ?
#
loop_
_entity_poly.entity_id
_entity_poly.type
_entity_poly.pdbx_seq_one_letter_code
_entity_poly.pdbx_strand_id
1 'polypeptide(L)'
;MDKCDNTPVHGTKVPFDPGWNDPPQFSYSAQQTTPNRPRNFLNKRVAFPLSGTGSTPVSSPPANLPPMPVPMVPAVPTLSTQIISRNESELIEIDSASTLKEVKDILLRFIDSGDLGSKGNEVKKRINVMENMWLNGKLNRSIQLQMKELAYALRDDQPARADEIHKSLMVDHVSSVSIWMSGVKQLIYHCIARIELLDIDKQESEKCDTE
;
A
#
# COMPACT_ATOMS: atom_id res chain seq x y z
N MET A 1 19.24 1.09 -58.62
CA MET A 1 18.23 2.16 -58.67
C MET A 1 16.92 1.43 -58.79
N ASP A 2 16.40 0.88 -57.68
CA ASP A 2 15.32 -0.09 -57.74
C ASP A 2 14.32 0.25 -56.64
N LYS A 3 13.30 0.98 -57.05
CA LYS A 3 12.12 1.35 -56.28
C LYS A 3 11.23 0.12 -56.16
N CYS A 4 10.91 -0.30 -54.94
CA CYS A 4 9.81 -1.21 -54.68
C CYS A 4 8.51 -0.39 -54.55
N ASP A 5 7.75 -0.36 -55.64
CA ASP A 5 6.40 0.17 -55.68
C ASP A 5 5.43 -0.77 -54.93
N ASN A 6 4.57 -0.13 -54.14
CA ASN A 6 3.61 -0.72 -53.24
C ASN A 6 2.21 -0.53 -53.86
N THR A 7 1.40 -1.59 -54.00
CA THR A 7 -0.06 -1.42 -54.19
C THR A 7 -0.84 -2.70 -53.82
N PRO A 8 -2.10 -2.55 -53.39
CA PRO A 8 -2.69 -3.33 -52.31
C PRO A 8 -3.64 -4.44 -52.80
N VAL A 9 -3.82 -5.49 -52.00
CA VAL A 9 -4.92 -6.45 -52.17
C VAL A 9 -5.83 -6.41 -50.95
N HIS A 10 -7.05 -5.97 -51.20
CA HIS A 10 -8.18 -5.97 -50.28
C HIS A 10 -8.70 -7.40 -50.07
N GLY A 11 -9.11 -7.73 -48.84
CA GLY A 11 -10.24 -8.62 -48.62
C GLY A 11 -9.95 -10.07 -48.26
N THR A 12 -9.45 -10.31 -47.05
CA THR A 12 -9.83 -11.51 -46.27
C THR A 12 -10.15 -11.06 -44.85
N LYS A 13 -11.45 -11.05 -44.54
CA LYS A 13 -11.97 -10.71 -43.22
C LYS A 13 -11.62 -11.87 -42.29
N VAL A 14 -10.52 -11.74 -41.57
CA VAL A 14 -10.22 -12.59 -40.42
C VAL A 14 -11.35 -12.36 -39.40
N PRO A 15 -12.00 -13.41 -38.86
CA PRO A 15 -12.96 -13.25 -37.78
C PRO A 15 -12.26 -12.56 -36.62
N PHE A 16 -12.63 -11.31 -36.37
CA PHE A 16 -12.11 -10.55 -35.25
C PHE A 16 -12.77 -11.14 -34.00
N ASP A 17 -12.05 -12.00 -33.28
CA ASP A 17 -12.40 -12.45 -31.94
C ASP A 17 -12.16 -11.25 -31.01
N PRO A 18 -13.21 -10.59 -30.48
CA PRO A 18 -13.03 -9.46 -29.57
C PRO A 18 -12.37 -10.02 -28.32
N GLY A 19 -11.04 -9.89 -28.26
CA GLY A 19 -10.26 -10.35 -27.15
C GLY A 19 -10.71 -9.63 -25.88
N TRP A 20 -10.52 -10.28 -24.74
CA TRP A 20 -10.84 -9.73 -23.42
C TRP A 20 -10.09 -8.42 -23.07
N ASN A 21 -9.24 -7.93 -23.98
CA ASN A 21 -8.44 -6.72 -23.86
C ASN A 21 -8.84 -5.60 -24.84
N ASP A 22 -9.90 -5.77 -25.62
CA ASP A 22 -10.45 -4.64 -26.39
C ASP A 22 -11.23 -3.70 -25.46
N PRO A 23 -10.91 -2.40 -25.45
CA PRO A 23 -11.66 -1.44 -24.66
C PRO A 23 -13.10 -1.38 -25.17
N PRO A 24 -14.09 -1.20 -24.27
CA PRO A 24 -15.48 -1.13 -24.68
C PRO A 24 -15.65 0.00 -25.71
N GLN A 25 -16.22 -0.32 -26.87
CA GLN A 25 -16.56 0.69 -27.87
C GLN A 25 -17.70 1.54 -27.30
N PHE A 26 -17.36 2.70 -26.75
CA PHE A 26 -18.35 3.71 -26.41
C PHE A 26 -18.92 4.27 -27.70
N SER A 27 -20.06 3.75 -28.13
CA SER A 27 -20.88 4.38 -29.17
C SER A 27 -21.22 5.79 -28.68
N TYR A 28 -20.62 6.82 -29.27
CA TYR A 28 -21.03 8.21 -29.08
C TYR A 28 -22.40 8.41 -29.74
N SER A 29 -23.46 7.88 -29.12
CA SER A 29 -24.82 8.28 -29.44
C SER A 29 -25.02 9.66 -28.84
N ALA A 30 -24.97 10.68 -29.69
CA ALA A 30 -25.49 12.00 -29.36
C ALA A 30 -26.87 11.82 -28.70
N GLN A 31 -26.99 12.42 -27.52
CA GLN A 31 -28.13 12.41 -26.61
C GLN A 31 -29.48 12.12 -27.30
N GLN A 32 -30.05 10.95 -27.03
CA GLN A 32 -31.50 10.77 -27.02
C GLN A 32 -31.91 10.31 -25.63
N THR A 33 -32.60 11.19 -24.93
CA THR A 33 -33.20 10.97 -23.61
C THR A 33 -34.27 9.90 -23.70
N THR A 34 -33.97 8.66 -23.28
CA THR A 34 -34.99 7.64 -23.03
C THR A 34 -35.32 7.58 -21.52
N PRO A 35 -36.57 7.86 -21.10
CA PRO A 35 -36.92 8.09 -19.70
C PRO A 35 -37.18 6.81 -18.87
N ASN A 36 -36.61 5.66 -19.23
CA ASN A 36 -36.93 4.40 -18.57
C ASN A 36 -35.74 3.42 -18.54
N ARG A 37 -34.74 3.70 -17.69
CA ARG A 37 -33.82 2.65 -17.23
C ARG A 37 -34.01 2.47 -15.72
N PRO A 38 -34.48 1.30 -15.25
CA PRO A 38 -34.66 1.09 -13.82
C PRO A 38 -33.30 1.10 -13.13
N ARG A 39 -33.14 1.97 -12.12
CA ARG A 39 -31.97 1.96 -11.25
C ARG A 39 -31.99 0.65 -10.45
N ASN A 40 -30.92 -0.13 -10.55
CA ASN A 40 -30.73 -1.32 -9.73
C ASN A 40 -30.48 -0.87 -8.27
N PHE A 41 -31.55 -0.79 -7.49
CA PHE A 41 -31.46 -0.55 -6.05
C PHE A 41 -31.11 -1.85 -5.34
N LEU A 42 -29.82 -2.02 -5.02
CA LEU A 42 -29.24 -3.14 -4.26
C LEU A 42 -29.63 -3.17 -2.77
N ASN A 43 -30.78 -2.62 -2.39
CA ASN A 43 -31.25 -2.50 -1.01
C ASN A 43 -32.38 -3.48 -0.66
N LYS A 44 -32.40 -4.68 -1.25
CA LYS A 44 -33.37 -5.71 -0.84
C LYS A 44 -32.76 -6.62 0.22
N ARG A 45 -33.00 -6.28 1.49
CA ARG A 45 -32.77 -7.21 2.61
C ARG A 45 -33.88 -8.27 2.58
N VAL A 46 -33.51 -9.54 2.61
CA VAL A 46 -34.45 -10.66 2.69
C VAL A 46 -35.12 -10.63 4.07
N ALA A 47 -36.44 -10.63 4.12
CA ALA A 47 -37.19 -10.73 5.38
C ALA A 47 -37.30 -12.21 5.81
N PHE A 48 -37.13 -12.46 7.11
CA PHE A 48 -37.42 -13.76 7.72
C PHE A 48 -38.95 -13.99 7.74
N PRO A 49 -39.44 -15.21 7.49
CA PRO A 49 -40.87 -15.49 7.53
C PRO A 49 -41.36 -15.46 8.99
N LEU A 50 -42.14 -14.44 9.35
CA LEU A 50 -42.98 -14.44 10.54
C LEU A 50 -44.22 -15.26 10.24
N SER A 51 -44.23 -16.51 10.70
CA SER A 51 -45.45 -17.30 10.83
C SER A 51 -45.85 -17.41 12.30
N GLY A 52 -46.99 -16.80 12.62
CA GLY A 52 -48.08 -17.43 13.37
C GLY A 52 -47.85 -17.84 14.82
N THR A 53 -48.41 -17.02 15.71
CA THR A 53 -48.98 -17.30 17.03
C THR A 53 -49.15 -18.79 17.41
N GLY A 54 -48.53 -19.19 18.54
CA GLY A 54 -48.80 -20.48 19.19
C GLY A 54 -47.94 -20.66 20.44
N SER A 55 -48.59 -20.80 21.58
CA SER A 55 -48.07 -20.87 22.93
C SER A 55 -47.28 -22.15 23.30
N THR A 56 -46.39 -22.03 24.30
CA THR A 56 -45.73 -23.05 25.16
C THR A 56 -44.38 -23.66 24.72
N PRO A 57 -43.51 -24.07 25.70
CA PRO A 57 -42.06 -24.07 25.56
C PRO A 57 -41.49 -25.44 25.14
N VAL A 58 -40.15 -25.50 25.07
CA VAL A 58 -39.26 -26.65 24.78
C VAL A 58 -39.31 -27.24 23.37
N SER A 59 -38.26 -26.97 22.57
CA SER A 59 -37.37 -28.01 22.04
C SER A 59 -36.17 -27.38 21.30
N SER A 60 -34.97 -27.85 21.60
CA SER A 60 -33.70 -27.51 20.96
C SER A 60 -33.66 -27.91 19.47
N PRO A 61 -32.89 -27.22 18.61
CA PRO A 61 -32.73 -27.61 17.22
C PRO A 61 -31.87 -28.88 17.09
N PRO A 62 -32.09 -29.74 16.07
CA PRO A 62 -31.23 -30.88 15.81
C PRO A 62 -29.91 -30.39 15.21
N ALA A 63 -28.83 -30.47 15.98
CA ALA A 63 -27.48 -30.34 15.47
C ALA A 63 -27.11 -31.63 14.72
N ASN A 64 -27.21 -31.61 13.38
CA ASN A 64 -26.51 -32.59 12.55
C ASN A 64 -25.03 -32.18 12.49
N LEU A 65 -24.24 -32.69 13.42
CA LEU A 65 -22.77 -32.64 13.36
C LEU A 65 -22.24 -34.09 13.33
N PRO A 66 -21.24 -34.40 12.49
CA PRO A 66 -20.61 -35.72 12.49
C PRO A 66 -19.79 -35.95 13.77
N PRO A 67 -19.60 -37.21 14.21
CA PRO A 67 -18.86 -37.50 15.44
C PRO A 67 -17.36 -37.24 15.26
N MET A 68 -16.79 -36.39 16.11
CA MET A 68 -15.34 -36.29 16.30
C MET A 68 -14.85 -37.40 17.24
N PRO A 69 -13.72 -38.07 16.95
CA PRO A 69 -13.11 -39.01 17.88
C PRO A 69 -12.39 -38.27 19.02
N VAL A 70 -12.58 -38.76 20.24
CA VAL A 70 -11.89 -38.30 21.47
C VAL A 70 -10.41 -38.72 21.46
N PRO A 71 -9.49 -37.86 21.96
CA PRO A 71 -8.07 -38.21 22.05
C PRO A 71 -7.78 -39.04 23.30
N MET A 72 -7.13 -40.19 23.11
CA MET A 72 -6.47 -40.92 24.18
C MET A 72 -5.13 -40.25 24.50
N VAL A 73 -4.96 -39.79 25.74
CA VAL A 73 -3.69 -39.36 26.31
C VAL A 73 -2.77 -40.56 26.57
N PRO A 74 -1.47 -40.42 26.30
CA PRO A 74 -0.47 -40.98 27.21
C PRO A 74 0.51 -39.91 27.71
N ALA A 75 1.08 -40.23 28.86
CA ALA A 75 1.82 -39.35 29.75
C ALA A 75 3.14 -38.79 29.18
N VAL A 76 3.48 -37.63 29.73
CA VAL A 76 4.69 -36.80 29.62
C VAL A 76 5.99 -37.64 29.76
N PRO A 77 7.06 -37.29 29.01
CA PRO A 77 8.18 -36.70 29.73
C PRO A 77 8.68 -35.40 29.09
N THR A 78 9.05 -34.49 29.99
CA THR A 78 9.62 -33.17 29.75
C THR A 78 10.94 -33.29 28.99
N LEU A 79 10.98 -32.80 27.75
CA LEU A 79 12.23 -32.35 27.13
C LEU A 79 12.04 -30.90 26.69
N SER A 80 12.55 -30.01 27.52
CA SER A 80 12.73 -28.59 27.21
C SER A 80 13.69 -28.48 26.03
N THR A 81 13.16 -28.13 24.85
CA THR A 81 13.95 -27.63 23.74
C THR A 81 13.50 -26.21 23.46
N GLN A 82 14.35 -25.30 23.92
CA GLN A 82 14.36 -23.87 23.66
C GLN A 82 14.21 -23.58 22.16
N ILE A 83 13.02 -23.17 21.73
CA ILE A 83 12.89 -22.38 20.49
C ILE A 83 12.71 -20.94 20.91
N ILE A 84 13.88 -20.35 21.13
CA ILE A 84 14.28 -18.95 20.98
C ILE A 84 13.10 -18.02 20.64
N SER A 85 12.51 -17.46 21.70
CA SER A 85 11.78 -16.21 21.66
C SER A 85 12.77 -15.10 21.26
N ARG A 86 12.95 -14.89 19.96
CA ARG A 86 13.75 -13.78 19.42
C ARG A 86 12.83 -12.59 19.19
N ASN A 87 12.59 -11.87 20.28
CA ASN A 87 12.87 -10.44 20.42
C ASN A 87 12.13 -9.97 21.66
N GLU A 88 12.83 -10.04 22.81
CA GLU A 88 12.76 -8.94 23.76
C GLU A 88 13.06 -7.67 22.95
N SER A 89 11.99 -6.99 22.52
CA SER A 89 12.06 -5.54 22.37
C SER A 89 12.42 -5.03 23.75
N GLU A 90 13.73 -4.91 23.95
CA GLU A 90 14.36 -3.86 24.72
C GLU A 90 13.32 -2.76 24.96
N LEU A 91 12.91 -2.63 26.21
CA LEU A 91 12.06 -1.55 26.71
C LEU A 91 12.86 -0.24 26.60
N ILE A 92 13.29 0.11 25.38
CA ILE A 92 13.59 1.47 25.04
C ILE A 92 12.23 2.12 25.16
N GLU A 93 12.05 2.88 26.22
CA GLU A 93 10.96 3.84 26.34
C GLU A 93 11.16 4.84 25.20
N ILE A 94 10.68 4.46 24.01
CA ILE A 94 10.63 5.33 22.84
C ILE A 94 9.69 6.43 23.25
N ASP A 95 10.26 7.57 23.61
CA ASP A 95 9.50 8.78 23.77
C ASP A 95 8.92 9.13 22.40
N SER A 96 7.63 8.84 22.26
CA SER A 96 6.88 9.04 21.02
C SER A 96 6.94 10.51 20.58
N ALA A 97 7.05 11.46 21.52
CA ALA A 97 7.09 12.87 21.22
C ALA A 97 8.44 13.29 20.62
N SER A 98 9.57 12.90 21.24
CA SER A 98 10.90 13.14 20.67
C SER A 98 11.11 12.42 19.34
N THR A 99 10.63 11.18 19.21
CA THR A 99 10.71 10.41 17.96
C THR A 99 9.97 11.11 16.84
N LEU A 100 8.74 11.58 17.09
CA LEU A 100 7.98 12.35 16.11
C LEU A 100 8.72 13.63 15.71
N LYS A 101 9.26 14.37 16.68
CA LYS A 101 10.02 15.61 16.41
C LYS A 101 11.22 15.32 15.52
N GLU A 102 11.99 14.29 15.83
CA GLU A 102 13.17 13.88 15.06
C GLU A 102 12.80 13.47 13.63
N VAL A 103 11.80 12.59 13.47
CA VAL A 103 11.31 12.17 12.15
C VAL A 103 10.88 13.38 11.32
N LYS A 104 10.08 14.27 11.91
CA LYS A 104 9.58 15.46 11.23
C LYS A 104 10.73 16.37 10.80
N ASP A 105 11.69 16.63 11.68
CA ASP A 105 12.83 17.51 11.40
C ASP A 105 13.67 16.98 10.23
N ILE A 106 13.98 15.68 10.24
CA ILE A 106 14.74 15.04 9.16
C ILE A 106 14.00 15.20 7.82
N LEU A 107 12.71 14.85 7.76
CA LEU A 107 11.95 14.92 6.51
C LEU A 107 11.80 16.36 6.00
N LEU A 108 11.58 17.34 6.89
CA LEU A 108 11.47 18.75 6.51
C LEU A 108 12.80 19.28 6.00
N ARG A 109 13.92 18.92 6.62
CA ARG A 109 15.25 19.29 6.15
C ARG A 109 15.49 18.82 4.70
N PHE A 110 15.05 17.61 4.36
CA PHE A 110 15.16 17.09 2.99
C PHE A 110 14.26 17.82 1.97
N ILE A 111 13.13 18.37 2.42
CA ILE A 111 12.26 19.18 1.56
C ILE A 111 12.87 20.56 1.35
N ASP A 112 13.41 21.16 2.40
CA ASP A 112 14.00 22.50 2.35
C ASP A 112 15.36 22.51 1.63
N SER A 113 16.09 21.39 1.64
CA SER A 113 17.36 21.24 0.90
C SER A 113 17.18 20.80 -0.57
N GLY A 114 16.01 20.28 -0.94
CA GLY A 114 15.75 19.72 -2.27
C GLY A 114 15.16 20.74 -3.24
N ASP A 115 15.44 20.55 -4.53
CA ASP A 115 14.76 21.25 -5.64
C ASP A 115 13.35 20.66 -5.90
N LEU A 116 12.59 20.39 -4.84
CA LEU A 116 11.19 19.93 -4.98
C LEU A 116 10.27 21.06 -5.46
N GLY A 117 10.72 22.31 -5.40
CA GLY A 117 9.97 23.49 -5.82
C GLY A 117 8.54 23.51 -5.26
N SER A 118 7.55 23.70 -6.14
CA SER A 118 6.13 23.73 -5.77
C SER A 118 5.61 22.41 -5.19
N LYS A 119 6.23 21.27 -5.54
CA LYS A 119 5.86 19.94 -5.01
C LYS A 119 6.25 19.79 -3.54
N GLY A 120 7.31 20.48 -3.10
CA GLY A 120 7.77 20.46 -1.70
C GLY A 120 6.68 20.91 -0.72
N ASN A 121 5.87 21.89 -1.13
CA ASN A 121 4.73 22.36 -0.34
C ASN A 121 3.65 21.29 -0.12
N GLU A 122 3.37 20.47 -1.13
CA GLU A 122 2.41 19.36 -1.00
C GLU A 122 2.99 18.25 -0.10
N VAL A 123 4.27 17.90 -0.26
CA VAL A 123 4.92 16.93 0.62
C VAL A 123 4.91 17.42 2.08
N LYS A 124 5.17 18.72 2.32
CA LYS A 124 5.09 19.34 3.65
C LYS A 124 3.69 19.23 4.25
N LYS A 125 2.63 19.45 3.44
CA LYS A 125 1.24 19.22 3.89
C LYS A 125 1.01 17.76 4.28
N ARG A 126 1.52 16.80 3.51
CA ARG A 126 1.40 15.36 3.83
C ARG A 126 2.13 15.00 5.13
N ILE A 127 3.32 15.55 5.37
CA ILE A 127 4.04 15.37 6.64
C ILE A 127 3.25 15.94 7.82
N ASN A 128 2.60 17.11 7.66
CA ASN A 128 1.73 17.64 8.70
C ASN A 128 0.54 16.70 8.98
N VAL A 129 -0.03 16.04 7.96
CA VAL A 129 -1.09 15.04 8.17
C VAL A 129 -0.57 13.84 8.97
N MET A 130 0.64 13.35 8.66
CA MET A 130 1.31 12.30 9.43
C MET A 130 1.49 12.70 10.90
N GLU A 131 2.00 13.91 11.15
CA GLU A 131 2.18 14.46 12.50
C GLU A 131 0.85 14.51 13.27
N ASN A 132 -0.21 15.02 12.64
CA ASN A 132 -1.54 15.05 13.25
C ASN A 132 -2.04 13.63 13.59
N MET A 133 -1.88 12.66 12.68
CA MET A 133 -2.29 11.27 12.96
C MET A 133 -1.46 10.66 14.10
N TRP A 134 -0.18 10.99 14.19
CA TRP A 134 0.71 10.54 15.25
C TRP A 134 0.29 11.11 16.62
N LEU A 135 0.10 12.43 16.71
CA LEU A 135 -0.30 13.12 17.95
C LEU A 135 -1.68 12.68 18.44
N ASN A 136 -2.60 12.38 17.51
CA ASN A 136 -3.92 11.84 17.83
C ASN A 136 -3.90 10.35 18.20
N GLY A 137 -2.72 9.71 18.30
CA GLY A 137 -2.58 8.30 18.67
C GLY A 137 -3.09 7.31 17.62
N LYS A 138 -3.27 7.74 16.36
CA LYS A 138 -3.76 6.88 15.28
C LYS A 138 -2.66 6.02 14.65
N LEU A 139 -1.40 6.28 14.96
CA LEU A 139 -0.25 5.53 14.45
C LEU A 139 0.29 4.60 15.54
N ASN A 140 0.27 3.30 15.27
CA ASN A 140 0.78 2.27 16.17
C ASN A 140 2.29 2.37 16.35
N ARG A 141 2.83 1.87 17.46
CA ARG A 141 4.27 1.89 17.77
C ARG A 141 5.14 1.28 16.66
N SER A 142 4.66 0.24 15.99
CA SER A 142 5.36 -0.36 14.84
C SER A 142 5.53 0.64 13.69
N ILE A 143 4.46 1.36 13.31
CA ILE A 143 4.50 2.41 12.28
C ILE A 143 5.47 3.52 12.69
N GLN A 144 5.43 3.94 13.96
CA GLN A 144 6.30 4.98 14.50
C GLN A 144 7.78 4.59 14.39
N LEU A 145 8.12 3.35 14.74
CA LEU A 145 9.47 2.82 14.66
C LEU A 145 9.94 2.67 13.21
N GLN A 146 9.10 2.12 12.34
CA GLN A 146 9.41 2.03 10.91
C GLN A 146 9.59 3.42 10.28
N MET A 147 8.81 4.41 10.70
CA MET A 147 8.96 5.77 10.21
C MET A 147 10.25 6.43 10.71
N LYS A 148 10.67 6.13 11.94
CA LYS A 148 11.99 6.50 12.45
C LYS A 148 13.10 5.88 11.59
N GLU A 149 13.07 4.57 11.38
CA GLU A 149 14.04 3.87 10.54
C GLU A 149 14.08 4.43 9.11
N LEU A 150 12.93 4.76 8.52
CA LEU A 150 12.84 5.37 7.20
C LEU A 150 13.51 6.75 7.17
N ALA A 151 13.23 7.61 8.15
CA ALA A 151 13.84 8.93 8.23
C ALA A 151 15.37 8.85 8.39
N TYR A 152 15.84 7.92 9.22
CA TYR A 152 17.28 7.66 9.40
C TYR A 152 17.92 7.13 8.11
N ALA A 153 17.28 6.18 7.41
CA ALA A 153 17.76 5.68 6.12
C ALA A 153 17.90 6.80 5.08
N LEU A 154 16.99 7.77 5.06
CA LEU A 154 17.14 8.96 4.21
C LEU A 154 18.31 9.84 4.64
N ARG A 155 18.49 10.06 5.94
CA ARG A 155 19.60 10.84 6.51
C ARG A 155 20.97 10.24 6.21
N ASP A 156 21.05 8.92 6.23
CA ASP A 156 22.29 8.17 6.05
C ASP A 156 22.56 7.87 4.55
N ASP A 157 21.92 8.61 3.63
CA ASP A 157 22.02 8.49 2.17
C ASP A 157 21.74 7.06 1.63
N GLN A 158 20.82 6.33 2.28
CA GLN A 158 20.36 4.99 1.88
C GLN A 158 18.89 5.01 1.42
N PRO A 159 18.54 5.68 0.30
CA PRO A 159 17.13 5.80 -0.10
C PRO A 159 16.53 4.47 -0.61
N ALA A 160 17.36 3.50 -1.03
CA ALA A 160 16.89 2.15 -1.36
C ALA A 160 16.31 1.43 -0.14
N ARG A 161 16.99 1.52 1.02
CA ARG A 161 16.48 1.00 2.30
C ARG A 161 15.21 1.73 2.73
N ALA A 162 15.14 3.05 2.52
CA ALA A 162 13.92 3.81 2.80
C ALA A 162 12.73 3.35 1.93
N ASP A 163 12.96 3.01 0.65
CA ASP A 163 11.92 2.48 -0.25
C ASP A 163 11.44 1.08 0.17
N GLU A 164 12.32 0.22 0.69
CA GLU A 164 11.94 -1.08 1.26
C GLU A 164 11.03 -0.92 2.49
N ILE A 165 11.37 -0.01 3.41
CA ILE A 165 10.55 0.29 4.59
C ILE A 165 9.20 0.88 4.15
N HIS A 166 9.20 1.78 3.16
CA HIS A 166 7.96 2.30 2.56
C HIS A 166 7.06 1.17 2.04
N LYS A 167 7.62 0.21 1.29
CA LYS A 167 6.88 -0.95 0.78
C LYS A 167 6.31 -1.80 1.92
N SER A 168 7.10 -2.12 2.95
CA SER A 168 6.61 -2.86 4.12
C SER A 168 5.46 -2.14 4.81
N LEU A 169 5.59 -0.83 5.07
CA LEU A 169 4.50 -0.01 5.64
C LEU A 169 3.23 -0.05 4.78
N MET A 170 3.38 -0.03 3.46
CA MET A 170 2.26 -0.09 2.51
C MET A 170 1.62 -1.48 2.42
N VAL A 171 2.31 -2.56 2.79
CA VAL A 171 1.76 -3.91 2.84
C VAL A 171 1.02 -4.15 4.15
N ASP A 172 1.64 -3.81 5.27
CA ASP A 172 1.15 -4.18 6.60
C ASP A 172 0.18 -3.15 7.19
N HIS A 173 0.32 -1.87 6.81
CA HIS A 173 -0.31 -0.74 7.50
C HIS A 173 -0.97 0.28 6.56
N VAL A 174 -1.37 -0.13 5.35
CA VAL A 174 -1.91 0.75 4.29
C VAL A 174 -3.03 1.68 4.75
N SER A 175 -3.93 1.20 5.61
CA SER A 175 -5.08 1.97 6.10
C SER A 175 -4.67 3.21 6.91
N SER A 176 -3.57 3.12 7.66
CA SER A 176 -3.07 4.19 8.51
C SER A 176 -2.09 5.12 7.78
N VAL A 177 -1.36 4.60 6.78
CA VAL A 177 -0.26 5.34 6.14
C VAL A 177 -0.64 5.97 4.78
N SER A 178 -1.56 5.37 4.03
CA SER A 178 -1.86 5.76 2.64
C SER A 178 -2.18 7.24 2.42
N ILE A 179 -2.80 7.90 3.40
CA ILE A 179 -3.25 9.29 3.32
C ILE A 179 -2.07 10.26 3.15
N TRP A 180 -0.94 10.00 3.81
CA TRP A 180 0.23 10.89 3.84
C TRP A 180 1.48 10.26 3.20
N MET A 181 1.55 8.93 3.13
CA MET A 181 2.72 8.20 2.63
C MET A 181 3.07 8.51 1.17
N SER A 182 2.11 8.95 0.36
CA SER A 182 2.38 9.39 -1.02
C SER A 182 3.29 10.62 -1.09
N GLY A 183 3.30 11.49 -0.07
CA GLY A 183 4.28 12.58 0.05
C GLY A 183 5.67 12.05 0.39
N VAL A 184 5.76 11.12 1.35
CA VAL A 184 7.03 10.49 1.74
C VAL A 184 7.64 9.70 0.59
N LYS A 185 6.83 8.97 -0.18
CA LYS A 185 7.26 8.28 -1.40
C LYS A 185 7.91 9.23 -2.42
N GLN A 186 7.30 10.40 -2.65
CA GLN A 186 7.87 11.41 -3.54
C GLN A 186 9.24 11.89 -3.04
N LEU A 187 9.37 12.08 -1.72
CA LEU A 187 10.63 12.46 -1.11
C LEU A 187 11.71 11.38 -1.32
N ILE A 188 11.36 10.10 -1.09
CA ILE A 188 12.29 8.97 -1.32
C ILE A 188 12.79 8.97 -2.75
N TYR A 189 11.89 9.05 -3.73
CA TYR A 189 12.30 9.03 -5.15
C TYR A 189 13.11 10.25 -5.57
N HIS A 190 12.82 11.40 -4.97
CA HIS A 190 13.67 12.57 -5.17
C HIS A 190 15.08 12.34 -4.60
N CYS A 191 15.20 11.70 -3.43
CA CYS A 191 16.50 11.33 -2.86
C CYS A 191 17.24 10.31 -3.74
N ILE A 192 16.56 9.29 -4.27
CA ILE A 192 17.16 8.33 -5.21
C ILE A 192 17.73 9.06 -6.43
N ALA A 193 16.91 9.87 -7.10
CA ALA A 193 17.34 10.60 -8.29
C ALA A 193 18.50 11.55 -8.01
N ARG A 194 18.50 12.22 -6.84
CA ARG A 194 19.60 13.10 -6.42
C ARG A 194 20.90 12.33 -6.25
N ILE A 195 20.88 11.16 -5.62
CA ILE A 195 22.09 10.35 -5.42
C ILE A 195 22.61 9.81 -6.74
N GLU A 196 21.73 9.31 -7.62
CA GLU A 196 22.12 8.85 -8.95
C GLU A 196 22.80 9.95 -9.78
N LEU A 197 22.32 11.20 -9.67
CA LEU A 197 22.97 12.35 -10.32
C LEU A 197 24.36 12.66 -9.74
N LEU A 198 24.53 12.55 -8.42
CA LEU A 198 25.83 12.77 -7.76
C LEU A 198 26.86 11.69 -8.15
N ASP A 199 26.42 10.46 -8.38
CA ASP A 199 27.30 9.37 -8.83
C ASP A 199 27.82 9.57 -10.26
N ILE A 200 27.11 10.34 -11.10
CA ILE A 200 27.54 10.67 -12.46
C ILE A 200 28.62 11.77 -12.44
N ASP A 201 28.42 12.83 -11.66
CA ASP A 201 29.38 13.94 -11.52
C ASP A 201 30.74 13.49 -10.95
N LYS A 202 30.69 12.54 -10.01
CA LYS A 202 31.90 11.91 -9.46
C LYS A 202 32.67 11.09 -10.50
N GLN A 203 31.98 10.44 -11.44
CA GLN A 203 32.64 9.66 -12.50
C GLN A 203 33.23 10.55 -13.61
N GLU A 204 32.63 11.72 -13.88
CA GLU A 204 33.18 12.68 -14.85
C GLU A 204 34.42 13.42 -14.32
N SER A 205 34.46 13.76 -13.03
CA SER A 205 35.62 14.42 -12.43
C SER A 205 36.87 13.52 -12.37
N GLU A 206 36.72 12.23 -12.07
CA GLU A 206 37.84 11.28 -12.02
C GLU A 206 38.43 10.97 -13.41
N LYS A 207 37.66 11.22 -14.49
CA LYS A 207 38.10 11.00 -15.87
C LYS A 207 38.99 12.14 -16.42
N CYS A 208 38.84 13.36 -15.93
CA CYS A 208 39.63 14.52 -16.39
C CYS A 208 41.04 14.61 -15.77
N ASP A 209 41.26 14.01 -14.60
CA ASP A 209 42.59 14.02 -13.95
C ASP A 209 43.55 12.96 -14.51
N THR A 210 43.09 12.10 -15.43
CA THR A 210 43.90 11.00 -16.00
C THR A 210 44.31 11.23 -17.47
N GLU A 211 43.99 12.39 -18.06
CA GLU A 211 44.39 12.74 -19.45
C GLU A 211 45.47 13.82 -19.52
#